data_AF-S5XV42-F1
#
_entry.id   AF-S5XV42-F1
#
_cell.length_a   1.000
_cell.length_b   1.000
_cell.length_c   1.000
_cell.angle_alpha   90.00
_cell.angle_beta   90.00
_cell.angle_gamma   90.00
#
_symmetry.space_group_name_H-M   'P 1'
#
loop_
_entity.id
_entity.type
_entity.pdbx_description
1 polymer ?
#
loop_
_entity_poly.entity_id
_entity_poly.type
_entity_poly.pdbx_seq_one_letter_code
_entity_poly.pdbx_strand_id
1 'polypeptide(L)'
;MKHALMSLMLALPLAVPLTLNLPPAGHAQGYTPPSAAEGDPSRATPDLSPNAPAPMDRNPGRDLGRSLGKGLSGDDFGKALDDQLGSFLDGLANDLQPHMEAIGRDLGARLNTLAPIFDDLGNMVDDIKNYQAPERLANGDILIRRKPGAPPPPPVSEQFQDLTRPAPEMDPRLNPPADRPDRAAPALPKGPQIDL
;
A
#
# COMPACT_ATOMS: atom_id res chain seq x y z
N MET A 1 -26.80 -43.17 -33.37
CA MET A 1 -26.60 -41.98 -34.22
C MET A 1 -25.97 -40.91 -33.36
N LYS A 2 -24.64 -40.85 -33.35
CA LYS A 2 -23.83 -39.90 -32.55
C LYS A 2 -23.02 -39.10 -33.56
N HIS A 3 -23.15 -37.78 -33.51
CA HIS A 3 -22.58 -36.87 -34.49
C HIS A 3 -21.05 -36.88 -34.46
N ALA A 4 -20.52 -36.63 -35.66
CA ALA A 4 -19.16 -36.79 -36.12
C ALA A 4 -18.09 -36.09 -35.25
N LEU A 5 -17.05 -36.86 -34.93
CA LEU A 5 -15.68 -36.37 -34.91
C LEU A 5 -15.31 -35.94 -36.34
N MET A 6 -14.80 -34.72 -36.51
CA MET A 6 -13.79 -34.49 -37.53
C MET A 6 -12.83 -33.40 -37.07
N SER A 7 -11.58 -33.82 -36.92
CA SER A 7 -10.39 -33.06 -36.60
C SER A 7 -10.26 -31.75 -37.37
N LEU A 8 -9.84 -30.68 -36.68
CA LEU A 8 -8.98 -29.67 -37.27
C LEU A 8 -7.81 -29.40 -36.32
N MET A 9 -6.69 -30.04 -36.65
CA MET A 9 -5.35 -29.75 -36.16
C MET A 9 -4.79 -28.48 -36.82
N LEU A 10 -3.90 -27.80 -36.08
CA LEU A 10 -2.86 -26.85 -36.55
C LEU A 10 -3.37 -25.47 -37.08
N ALA A 11 -2.82 -24.31 -36.72
CA ALA A 11 -1.52 -23.98 -36.15
C ALA A 11 -1.55 -22.62 -35.42
N LEU A 12 -0.97 -22.57 -34.21
CA LEU A 12 -0.28 -21.42 -33.63
C LEU A 12 1.22 -21.56 -34.02
N PRO A 13 2.12 -20.55 -33.94
CA PRO A 13 1.95 -19.17 -33.47
C PRO A 13 2.60 -18.09 -34.38
N LEU A 14 2.23 -16.82 -34.21
CA LEU A 14 3.17 -15.73 -34.52
C LEU A 14 3.32 -14.84 -33.30
N ALA A 15 4.34 -15.17 -32.52
CA ALA A 15 4.87 -14.35 -31.45
C ALA A 15 5.47 -13.07 -32.06
N VAL A 16 4.97 -11.92 -31.64
CA VAL A 16 5.63 -10.63 -31.86
C VAL A 16 6.76 -10.53 -30.84
N PRO A 17 8.04 -10.40 -31.23
CA PRO A 17 9.07 -10.12 -30.25
C PRO A 17 8.95 -8.68 -29.77
N LEU A 18 8.61 -8.50 -28.49
CA LEU A 18 8.91 -7.29 -27.73
C LEU A 18 10.45 -7.16 -27.69
N THR A 19 11.01 -6.25 -28.49
CA THR A 19 12.40 -5.84 -28.31
C THR A 19 12.47 -4.93 -27.07
N LEU A 20 12.93 -5.50 -25.96
CA LEU A 20 13.43 -4.72 -24.83
C LEU A 20 14.71 -4.02 -25.27
N ASN A 21 14.63 -2.72 -25.53
CA ASN A 21 15.80 -1.87 -25.70
C ASN A 21 16.42 -1.59 -24.32
N LEU A 22 17.35 -2.45 -23.90
CA LEU A 22 18.15 -2.31 -22.69
C LEU A 22 19.37 -1.41 -22.99
N PRO A 23 19.62 -0.32 -22.23
CA PRO A 23 20.83 0.47 -22.39
C PRO A 23 22.06 -0.34 -21.94
N PRO A 24 23.22 -0.17 -22.61
CA PRO A 24 24.44 -0.88 -22.24
C PRO A 24 24.94 -0.45 -20.86
N ALA A 25 25.31 -1.45 -20.06
CA ALA A 25 25.95 -1.30 -18.76
C ALA A 25 27.27 -0.52 -18.89
N GLY A 26 27.26 0.73 -18.43
CA GLY A 26 28.44 1.55 -18.25
C GLY A 26 29.15 1.23 -16.93
N HIS A 27 30.34 0.64 -17.06
CA HIS A 27 31.51 0.75 -16.19
C HIS A 27 31.30 0.95 -14.67
N ALA A 28 31.45 -0.15 -13.93
CA ALA A 28 31.95 -0.12 -12.56
C ALA A 28 33.45 0.26 -12.56
N GLN A 29 33.79 1.42 -11.99
CA GLN A 29 35.15 1.73 -11.53
C GLN A 29 35.08 2.54 -10.23
N GLY A 30 35.80 2.09 -9.20
CA GLY A 30 36.27 2.97 -8.13
C GLY A 30 35.83 2.64 -6.70
N TYR A 31 35.95 1.40 -6.23
CA TYR A 31 36.18 1.15 -4.80
C TYR A 31 37.48 0.38 -4.62
N THR A 32 38.53 1.10 -4.22
CA THR A 32 39.80 0.54 -3.76
C THR A 32 39.63 0.11 -2.30
N PRO A 33 39.83 -1.18 -1.95
CA PRO A 33 39.91 -1.56 -0.54
C PRO A 33 41.18 -0.97 0.09
N PRO A 34 41.17 -0.57 1.37
CA PRO A 34 42.39 -0.16 2.06
C PRO A 34 43.35 -1.34 2.15
N SER A 35 44.57 -1.10 1.64
CA SER A 35 45.73 -1.98 1.71
C SER A 35 46.08 -2.25 3.17
N ALA A 36 46.06 -3.54 3.53
CA ALA A 36 46.72 -4.05 4.72
C ALA A 36 48.24 -3.99 4.51
N ALA A 37 48.90 -3.09 5.23
CA ALA A 37 50.31 -3.20 5.61
C ALA A 37 50.29 -3.47 7.13
N GLU A 38 50.74 -4.62 7.64
CA GLU A 38 52.17 -4.99 7.74
C GLU A 38 52.88 -3.88 8.55
N GLY A 39 52.98 -3.97 9.88
CA GLY A 39 53.69 -5.00 10.63
C GLY A 39 55.04 -4.40 11.06
N ASP A 40 55.14 -3.87 12.28
CA ASP A 40 56.44 -3.64 12.93
C ASP A 40 56.58 -4.58 14.15
N PRO A 41 57.41 -5.63 14.03
CA PRO A 41 57.70 -6.58 15.08
C PRO A 41 58.99 -6.18 15.80
N SER A 42 58.97 -5.25 16.76
CA SER A 42 60.11 -5.02 17.65
C SER A 42 59.78 -4.21 18.90
N ARG A 43 59.34 -4.91 19.95
CA ARG A 43 59.86 -4.62 21.30
C ARG A 43 59.87 -5.90 22.15
N ALA A 44 60.98 -6.61 22.06
CA ALA A 44 61.33 -7.71 22.93
C ALA A 44 61.97 -7.18 24.25
N THR A 45 61.39 -7.66 25.36
CA THR A 45 62.01 -8.14 26.63
C THR A 45 62.79 -7.17 27.53
N PRO A 46 63.09 -7.54 28.80
CA PRO A 46 62.37 -8.36 29.79
C PRO A 46 62.28 -7.66 31.17
N ASP A 47 61.34 -8.04 32.04
CA ASP A 47 61.61 -8.00 33.48
C ASP A 47 61.11 -9.27 34.17
N LEU A 48 62.10 -9.97 34.72
CA LEU A 48 62.00 -11.21 35.47
C LEU A 48 61.84 -10.81 36.94
N SER A 49 60.63 -10.91 37.49
CA SER A 49 60.45 -10.92 38.95
C SER A 49 60.29 -12.37 39.44
N PRO A 50 61.10 -12.83 40.40
CA PRO A 50 61.26 -14.25 40.73
C PRO A 50 60.33 -14.63 41.89
N ASN A 51 59.09 -15.03 41.62
CA ASN A 51 58.32 -15.73 42.65
C ASN A 51 57.23 -16.64 42.07
N ALA A 52 57.66 -17.82 41.59
CA ALA A 52 56.76 -18.93 41.33
C ALA A 52 56.90 -19.97 42.45
N PRO A 53 55.84 -20.28 43.21
CA PRO A 53 55.72 -21.60 43.84
C PRO A 53 55.25 -22.63 42.79
N ALA A 54 55.91 -23.79 42.77
CA ALA A 54 55.55 -24.95 41.95
C ALA A 54 54.14 -25.53 42.33
N PRO A 55 53.51 -26.35 41.47
CA PRO A 55 52.06 -26.49 41.39
C PRO A 55 51.48 -27.47 42.43
N MET A 56 50.40 -27.08 43.11
CA MET A 56 49.52 -28.03 43.79
C MET A 56 48.46 -28.53 42.81
N ASP A 57 48.60 -29.79 42.41
CA ASP A 57 47.54 -30.61 41.84
C ASP A 57 46.53 -30.99 42.94
N ARG A 58 45.43 -30.23 43.04
CA ARG A 58 44.16 -30.71 43.60
C ARG A 58 43.04 -30.00 42.86
N ASN A 59 42.56 -30.63 41.79
CA ASN A 59 41.32 -30.27 41.11
C ASN A 59 40.13 -30.38 42.08
N PRO A 60 39.54 -29.28 42.60
CA PRO A 60 38.35 -29.32 43.45
C PRO A 60 37.06 -29.37 42.62
N GLY A 61 37.15 -29.47 41.28
CA GLY A 61 36.03 -29.31 40.36
C GLY A 61 35.29 -30.59 39.99
N ARG A 62 35.64 -31.76 40.55
CA ARG A 62 35.03 -33.03 40.14
C ARG A 62 33.72 -33.41 40.84
N ASP A 63 33.34 -32.72 41.91
CA ASP A 63 32.16 -33.11 42.71
C ASP A 63 30.97 -32.13 42.61
N LEU A 64 31.13 -30.97 41.99
CA LEU A 64 30.00 -30.05 41.73
C LEU A 64 29.21 -30.35 40.45
N GLY A 65 29.72 -31.24 39.58
CA GLY A 65 29.09 -31.55 38.28
C GLY A 65 28.01 -32.63 38.31
N ARG A 66 27.83 -33.38 39.42
CA ARG A 66 26.91 -34.53 39.46
C ARG A 66 25.53 -34.21 40.04
N SER A 67 25.39 -33.16 40.85
CA SER A 67 24.11 -32.80 41.48
C SER A 67 23.32 -31.71 40.74
N LEU A 68 23.85 -31.15 39.65
CA LEU A 68 23.18 -30.13 38.84
C LEU A 68 22.78 -30.61 37.43
N GLY A 69 22.82 -31.93 37.18
CA GLY A 69 22.60 -32.53 35.86
C GLY A 69 21.27 -33.31 35.72
N LYS A 70 20.22 -32.94 36.46
CA LYS A 70 18.90 -33.57 36.33
C LYS A 70 17.82 -32.52 36.07
N GLY A 71 17.44 -32.42 34.81
CA GLY A 71 16.26 -31.69 34.35
C GLY A 71 16.62 -30.39 33.66
N LEU A 72 15.97 -30.15 32.51
CA LEU A 72 16.16 -29.07 31.54
C LEU A 72 17.20 -29.41 30.45
N SER A 73 16.81 -30.32 29.58
CA SER A 73 17.38 -30.43 28.22
C SER A 73 17.15 -29.09 27.48
N GLY A 74 18.00 -28.74 26.52
CA GLY A 74 17.82 -27.50 25.73
C GLY A 74 16.44 -27.38 25.06
N ASP A 75 15.86 -28.52 24.69
CA ASP A 75 14.52 -28.60 24.11
C ASP A 75 13.40 -28.32 25.15
N ASP A 76 13.60 -28.74 26.40
CA ASP A 76 12.64 -28.48 27.49
C ASP A 76 12.61 -27.00 27.85
N PHE A 77 13.77 -26.33 27.82
CA PHE A 77 13.86 -24.89 28.02
C PHE A 77 13.20 -24.10 26.90
N GLY A 78 13.42 -24.51 25.64
CA GLY A 78 12.76 -23.92 24.48
C GLY A 78 11.24 -24.02 24.57
N LYS A 79 10.72 -25.19 24.96
CA LYS A 79 9.29 -25.40 25.16
C LYS A 79 8.71 -24.54 26.29
N ALA A 80 9.39 -24.43 27.43
CA ALA A 80 8.92 -23.60 28.53
C ALA A 80 8.87 -22.10 28.18
N LEU A 81 9.80 -21.63 27.35
CA LEU A 81 9.83 -20.25 26.86
C LEU A 81 8.70 -20.01 25.85
N ASP A 82 8.47 -20.96 24.94
CA ASP A 82 7.36 -20.91 23.99
C ASP A 82 5.99 -20.89 24.70
N ASP A 83 5.80 -21.76 25.69
CA ASP A 83 4.58 -21.82 26.51
C ASP A 83 4.35 -20.50 27.28
N GLN A 84 5.42 -19.87 27.79
CA GLN A 84 5.35 -18.57 28.47
C GLN A 84 5.03 -17.42 27.49
N LEU A 85 5.66 -17.40 26.32
CA LEU A 85 5.42 -16.39 25.30
C LEU A 85 4.00 -16.51 24.74
N GLY A 86 3.52 -17.73 24.50
CA GLY A 86 2.14 -18.01 24.10
C GLY A 86 1.16 -17.47 25.14
N SER A 87 1.37 -17.77 26.42
CA SER A 87 0.51 -17.27 27.51
C SER A 87 0.49 -15.73 27.60
N PHE A 88 1.63 -15.07 27.37
CA PHE A 88 1.71 -13.61 27.32
C PHE A 88 0.97 -13.03 26.11
N LEU A 89 1.17 -13.59 24.92
CA LEU A 89 0.49 -13.15 23.70
C LEU A 89 -1.02 -13.39 23.78
N ASP A 90 -1.46 -14.51 24.37
CA ASP A 90 -2.88 -14.79 24.62
C ASP A 90 -3.48 -13.77 25.61
N GLY A 91 -2.75 -13.41 26.67
CA GLY A 91 -3.15 -12.34 27.58
C GLY A 91 -3.35 -11.00 26.85
N LEU A 92 -2.36 -10.61 26.04
CA LEU A 92 -2.44 -9.39 25.23
C LEU A 92 -3.59 -9.43 24.21
N ALA A 93 -3.80 -10.58 23.55
CA ALA A 93 -4.88 -10.75 22.59
C ALA A 93 -6.26 -10.62 23.27
N ASN A 94 -6.43 -11.23 24.44
CA ASN A 94 -7.66 -11.12 25.23
C ASN A 94 -7.93 -9.66 25.69
N ASP A 95 -6.89 -8.92 26.05
CA ASP A 95 -7.02 -7.50 26.43
C ASP A 95 -7.35 -6.59 25.23
N LEU A 96 -6.79 -6.90 24.05
CA LEU A 96 -7.03 -6.12 22.82
C LEU A 96 -8.33 -6.49 22.10
N GLN A 97 -8.82 -7.72 22.25
CA GLN A 97 -10.05 -8.20 21.61
C GLN A 97 -11.25 -7.26 21.79
N PRO A 98 -11.63 -6.80 23.00
CA PRO A 98 -12.78 -5.90 23.16
C PRO A 98 -12.58 -4.55 22.46
N HIS A 99 -11.34 -4.06 22.37
CA HIS A 99 -11.03 -2.84 21.62
C HIS A 99 -11.16 -3.04 20.11
N MET A 100 -10.67 -4.16 19.59
CA MET A 100 -10.82 -4.51 18.18
C MET A 100 -12.29 -4.73 17.80
N GLU A 101 -13.09 -5.35 18.67
CA GLU A 101 -14.53 -5.48 18.48
C GLU A 101 -15.25 -4.13 18.50
N ALA A 102 -14.82 -3.19 19.37
CA ALA A 102 -15.36 -1.84 19.38
C ALA A 102 -15.04 -1.08 18.08
N ILE A 103 -13.79 -1.14 17.61
CA ILE A 103 -13.36 -0.52 16.34
C ILE A 103 -14.10 -1.16 15.16
N GLY A 104 -14.20 -2.48 15.11
CA GLY A 104 -14.91 -3.21 14.06
C GLY A 104 -16.39 -2.82 13.98
N ARG A 105 -17.05 -2.63 15.13
CA ARG A 105 -18.44 -2.15 15.18
C ARG A 105 -18.59 -0.71 14.70
N ASP A 106 -17.75 0.21 15.15
CA ASP A 106 -17.81 1.62 14.71
C ASP A 106 -17.50 1.75 13.21
N LEU A 107 -16.44 1.10 12.74
CA LEU A 107 -16.08 1.09 11.33
C LEU A 107 -17.18 0.44 10.49
N GLY A 108 -17.76 -0.68 10.93
CA GLY A 108 -18.89 -1.31 10.26
C GLY A 108 -20.10 -0.39 10.15
N ALA A 109 -20.45 0.34 11.20
CA ALA A 109 -21.54 1.30 11.19
C ALA A 109 -21.30 2.45 10.19
N ARG A 110 -20.08 2.99 10.17
CA ARG A 110 -19.68 4.05 9.23
C ARG A 110 -19.66 3.55 7.78
N LEU A 111 -19.11 2.37 7.53
CA LEU A 111 -19.11 1.76 6.19
C LEU A 111 -20.52 1.48 5.70
N ASN A 112 -21.45 1.06 6.57
CA ASN A 112 -22.85 0.90 6.18
C ASN A 112 -23.52 2.22 5.77
N THR A 113 -23.10 3.34 6.36
CA THR A 113 -23.58 4.67 5.95
C THR A 113 -23.00 5.09 4.60
N LEU A 114 -21.77 4.67 4.28
CA LEU A 114 -21.10 4.95 3.01
C LEU A 114 -21.38 3.93 1.90
N ALA A 115 -21.92 2.75 2.24
CA ALA A 115 -22.27 1.70 1.30
C ALA A 115 -23.07 2.19 0.07
N PRO A 116 -24.13 3.01 0.20
CA PRO A 116 -24.86 3.51 -0.96
C PRO A 116 -24.00 4.38 -1.89
N ILE A 117 -23.08 5.18 -1.34
CA ILE A 117 -22.16 6.02 -2.12
C ILE A 117 -21.16 5.14 -2.90
N PHE A 118 -20.70 4.04 -2.30
CA PHE A 118 -19.83 3.09 -3.00
C PHE A 118 -20.56 2.30 -4.09
N ASP A 119 -21.83 1.96 -3.88
CA ASP A 119 -22.66 1.32 -4.91
C ASP A 119 -22.83 2.25 -6.12
N ASP A 120 -23.16 3.53 -5.89
CA ASP A 120 -23.22 4.54 -6.94
C ASP A 120 -21.89 4.68 -7.70
N LEU A 121 -20.77 4.71 -6.97
CA LEU A 121 -19.44 4.76 -7.59
C LEU A 121 -19.18 3.52 -8.46
N GLY A 122 -19.55 2.33 -7.98
CA GLY A 122 -19.48 1.10 -8.76
C GLY A 122 -20.28 1.18 -10.06
N ASN A 123 -21.53 1.66 -9.97
CA ASN A 123 -22.40 1.86 -11.14
C ASN A 123 -21.81 2.87 -12.14
N MET A 124 -21.18 3.94 -11.66
CA MET A 124 -20.51 4.93 -12.52
C MET A 124 -19.26 4.36 -13.20
N VAL A 125 -18.43 3.61 -12.46
CA VAL A 125 -17.25 2.93 -13.01
C VAL A 125 -17.67 1.93 -14.08
N ASP A 126 -18.77 1.19 -13.85
CA ASP A 126 -19.33 0.28 -14.82
C ASP A 126 -19.87 0.98 -16.07
N ASP A 127 -20.38 2.22 -15.96
CA ASP A 127 -20.80 3.02 -17.11
C ASP A 127 -19.62 3.51 -17.96
N ILE A 128 -18.37 3.52 -17.45
CA ILE A 128 -17.18 3.92 -18.23
C ILE A 128 -17.04 3.10 -19.52
N LYS A 129 -17.40 1.81 -19.49
CA LYS A 129 -17.37 0.94 -20.68
C LYS A 129 -18.30 1.40 -21.80
N ASN A 130 -19.28 2.24 -21.50
CA ASN A 130 -20.22 2.82 -22.45
C ASN A 130 -19.69 4.08 -23.13
N TYR A 131 -18.46 4.51 -22.83
CA TYR A 131 -17.80 5.63 -23.48
C TYR A 131 -16.65 5.19 -24.39
N GLN A 132 -16.30 6.05 -25.32
CA GLN A 132 -15.18 5.91 -26.24
C GLN A 132 -13.89 6.34 -25.57
N ALA A 133 -12.75 6.02 -26.20
CA ALA A 133 -11.45 6.47 -25.73
C ALA A 133 -11.39 8.01 -25.68
N PRO A 134 -10.65 8.59 -24.72
CA PRO A 134 -10.54 10.04 -24.61
C PRO A 134 -9.86 10.68 -25.84
N GLU A 135 -10.44 11.75 -26.38
CA GLU A 135 -9.88 12.53 -27.48
C GLU A 135 -9.39 13.88 -26.95
N ARG A 136 -8.12 14.22 -27.20
CA ARG A 136 -7.55 15.52 -26.80
C ARG A 136 -7.81 16.57 -27.88
N LEU A 137 -8.46 17.65 -27.49
CA LEU A 137 -8.80 18.76 -28.36
C LEU A 137 -7.64 19.78 -28.47
N ALA A 138 -7.71 20.67 -29.46
CA ALA A 138 -6.66 21.67 -29.72
C ALA A 138 -6.46 22.66 -28.58
N ASN A 139 -7.50 22.93 -27.77
CA ASN A 139 -7.42 23.76 -26.57
C ASN A 139 -6.77 23.05 -25.37
N GLY A 140 -6.52 21.74 -25.47
CA GLY A 140 -5.98 20.91 -24.40
C GLY A 140 -7.03 20.16 -23.57
N ASP A 141 -8.32 20.42 -23.78
CA ASP A 141 -9.39 19.69 -23.10
C ASP A 141 -9.52 18.25 -23.62
N ILE A 142 -10.14 17.41 -22.81
CA ILE A 142 -10.42 16.02 -23.15
C ILE A 142 -11.93 15.85 -23.38
N LEU A 143 -12.28 15.32 -24.55
CA LEU A 143 -13.64 14.92 -24.88
C LEU A 143 -13.79 13.41 -24.76
N ILE A 144 -14.75 12.96 -23.97
CA ILE A 144 -15.12 11.56 -23.84
C ILE A 144 -16.54 11.39 -24.35
N ARG A 145 -16.69 10.71 -25.49
CA ARG A 145 -17.99 10.53 -26.16
C ARG A 145 -18.64 9.25 -25.71
N ARG A 146 -19.96 9.26 -25.54
CA ARG A 146 -20.72 8.03 -25.30
C ARG A 146 -20.81 7.19 -26.57
N LYS A 147 -20.84 5.86 -26.42
CA LYS A 147 -21.00 4.93 -27.55
C LYS A 147 -22.43 5.00 -28.10
N PRO A 148 -22.61 4.89 -29.43
CA PRO A 148 -23.94 4.83 -30.02
C PRO A 148 -24.67 3.57 -29.55
N GLY A 149 -25.93 3.71 -29.14
CA GLY A 149 -26.74 2.60 -28.63
C GLY A 149 -26.46 2.19 -27.18
N ALA A 150 -25.59 2.92 -26.46
CA ALA A 150 -25.41 2.71 -25.04
C ALA A 150 -26.73 2.97 -24.27
N PRO A 151 -27.06 2.16 -23.25
CA PRO A 151 -28.19 2.43 -22.35
C PRO A 151 -28.07 3.82 -21.73
N PRO A 152 -29.13 4.50 -21.27
CA PRO A 152 -29.02 5.77 -20.51
C PRO A 152 -28.04 5.67 -19.32
N PRO A 153 -27.39 6.78 -18.92
CA PRO A 153 -26.46 6.72 -17.79
C PRO A 153 -27.24 6.41 -16.51
N PRO A 154 -26.62 5.70 -15.55
CA PRO A 154 -27.28 5.44 -14.27
C PRO A 154 -27.57 6.75 -13.54
N PRO A 155 -28.72 6.85 -12.85
CA PRO A 155 -28.97 7.98 -11.97
C PRO A 155 -28.00 7.96 -10.79
N VAL A 156 -27.58 9.13 -10.34
CA VAL A 156 -26.68 9.30 -9.19
C VAL A 156 -27.51 9.69 -7.97
N SER A 157 -27.29 9.07 -6.81
CA SER A 157 -28.05 9.42 -5.60
C SER A 157 -27.81 10.85 -5.14
N GLU A 158 -28.77 11.42 -4.42
CA GLU A 158 -28.64 12.74 -3.81
C GLU A 158 -27.45 12.83 -2.84
N GLN A 159 -27.11 11.72 -2.17
CA GLN A 159 -26.00 11.64 -1.22
C GLN A 159 -24.65 11.84 -1.92
N PHE A 160 -24.44 11.16 -3.05
CA PHE A 160 -23.23 11.34 -3.85
C PHE A 160 -23.20 12.74 -4.49
N GLN A 161 -24.35 13.25 -4.95
CA GLN A 161 -24.43 14.60 -5.50
C GLN A 161 -24.08 15.67 -4.47
N ASP A 162 -24.52 15.51 -3.22
CA ASP A 162 -24.21 16.45 -2.14
C ASP A 162 -22.70 16.47 -1.82
N LEU A 163 -22.05 15.29 -1.79
CA LEU A 163 -20.61 15.17 -1.57
C LEU A 163 -19.75 15.78 -2.70
N THR A 164 -20.25 15.76 -3.93
CA THR A 164 -19.54 16.27 -5.11
C THR A 164 -19.91 17.71 -5.46
N ARG A 165 -20.91 18.27 -4.77
CA ARG A 165 -21.30 19.66 -4.93
C ARG A 165 -20.23 20.57 -4.32
N PRO A 166 -19.74 21.59 -5.03
CA PRO A 166 -18.88 22.59 -4.43
C PRO A 166 -19.62 23.28 -3.29
N ALA A 167 -18.90 23.59 -2.20
CA ALA A 167 -19.47 24.33 -1.09
C ALA A 167 -20.09 25.66 -1.59
N PRO A 168 -21.22 26.13 -1.03
CA PRO A 168 -21.97 27.27 -1.56
C PRO A 168 -21.14 28.54 -1.75
N GLU A 169 -20.15 28.77 -0.87
CA GLU A 169 -19.21 29.89 -0.93
C GLU A 169 -18.26 29.84 -2.15
N MET A 170 -18.01 28.65 -2.70
CA MET A 170 -17.20 28.42 -3.89
C MET A 170 -18.03 28.29 -5.16
N ASP A 171 -19.36 28.24 -5.08
CA ASP A 171 -20.23 28.22 -6.26
C ASP A 171 -20.27 29.62 -6.90
N PRO A 172 -19.64 29.82 -8.08
CA PRO A 172 -19.58 31.13 -8.72
C PRO A 172 -20.94 31.63 -9.21
N ARG A 173 -21.96 30.76 -9.21
CA ARG A 173 -23.36 31.13 -9.51
C ARG A 173 -24.04 31.79 -8.32
N LEU A 174 -23.69 31.39 -7.10
CA LEU A 174 -24.25 31.92 -5.87
C LEU A 174 -23.43 33.09 -5.33
N ASN A 175 -22.11 33.11 -5.60
CA ASN A 175 -21.20 34.18 -5.23
C ASN A 175 -20.38 34.66 -6.43
N PRO A 176 -20.97 35.49 -7.32
CA PRO A 176 -20.23 36.04 -8.45
C PRO A 176 -19.07 36.91 -7.93
N PRO A 177 -17.87 36.86 -8.54
CA PRO A 177 -16.79 37.75 -8.19
C PRO A 177 -17.27 39.20 -8.27
N ALA A 178 -17.11 39.96 -7.18
CA ALA A 178 -17.59 41.34 -7.05
C ALA A 178 -17.02 42.29 -8.13
N ASP A 179 -15.95 41.88 -8.80
CA ASP A 179 -15.10 42.72 -9.63
C ASP A 179 -15.19 42.40 -11.13
N ARG A 180 -16.37 42.01 -11.64
CA ARG A 180 -16.61 41.97 -13.09
C ARG A 180 -17.12 43.35 -13.55
N PRO A 181 -16.29 44.21 -14.20
CA PRO A 181 -16.71 45.54 -14.62
C PRO A 181 -17.74 45.51 -15.76
N ASP A 182 -17.90 44.36 -16.42
CA ASP A 182 -18.53 44.28 -17.75
C ASP A 182 -19.88 43.56 -17.79
N ARG A 183 -20.57 43.42 -16.65
CA ARG A 183 -21.96 42.91 -16.65
C ARG A 183 -22.93 43.93 -16.08
N ALA A 184 -22.99 45.10 -16.70
CA ALA A 184 -24.28 45.78 -16.83
C ALA A 184 -25.22 44.78 -17.52
N ALA A 185 -26.16 44.20 -16.77
CA ALA A 185 -27.27 43.49 -17.37
C ALA A 185 -27.87 44.43 -18.43
N PRO A 186 -28.06 44.02 -19.69
CA PRO A 186 -28.81 44.85 -20.61
C PRO A 186 -30.18 45.06 -19.96
N ALA A 187 -30.50 46.31 -19.63
CA ALA A 187 -31.81 46.67 -19.11
C ALA A 187 -32.83 46.12 -20.11
N LEU A 188 -33.61 45.14 -19.67
CA LEU A 188 -34.74 44.63 -20.44
C LEU A 188 -35.56 45.85 -20.86
N PRO A 189 -35.81 46.09 -22.16
CA PRO A 189 -36.70 47.16 -22.56
C PRO A 189 -38.04 46.89 -21.89
N LYS A 190 -38.51 47.85 -21.06
CA LYS A 190 -39.84 47.78 -20.46
C LYS A 190 -40.83 47.64 -21.61
N GLY A 191 -41.54 46.51 -21.67
CA GLY A 191 -42.57 46.28 -22.68
C GLY A 191 -43.64 47.39 -22.63
N PRO A 192 -44.38 47.61 -23.73
CA PRO A 192 -45.40 48.65 -23.78
C PRO A 192 -46.44 48.40 -22.70
N GLN A 193 -46.59 49.38 -21.80
CA GLN A 193 -47.62 49.38 -20.77
C GLN A 193 -48.95 49.63 -21.49
N ILE A 194 -49.73 48.55 -21.64
CA ILE A 194 -51.11 48.64 -22.11
C ILE A 194 -51.94 49.16 -20.95
N ASP A 195 -52.25 50.46 -20.99
CA ASP A 195 -53.32 51.07 -20.18
C ASP A 195 -54.66 50.47 -20.60
N LEU A 196 -55.41 49.98 -19.61
CA LEU A 196 -56.74 49.37 -19.77
C LEU A 196 -57.83 50.34 -19.33
#